data_AF-A0A3N8GXZ1-F1
#
_entry.id   AF-A0A3N8GXZ1-F1
#
_cell.length_a   1.000
_cell.length_b   1.000
_cell.length_c   1.000
_cell.angle_alpha   90.00
_cell.angle_beta   90.00
_cell.angle_gamma   90.00
#
_symmetry.space_group_name_H-M   'P 1'
#
loop_
_entity.id
_entity.type
_entity.pdbx_description
1 polymer ?
#
loop_
_entity_poly.entity_id
_entity_poly.type
_entity_poly.pdbx_seq_one_letter_code
_entity_poly.pdbx_strand_id
1 'polypeptide(L)'
;MNWLAFSHGAALCGSLIVTIGAQNAFVLRQGIMRAHVGKIVLLCAVSDMILIGAGVGGASVLVERYPTFVHAVLYVGLAYLAWFGINALRRAFKPGHATLDVRGDAVAPPSQGALSIVLMTLAFTWLNPHVYLDTFLLIGTAGAREPEGARLAFAIGAMTVSVVWFLGLGYGARLLAPWFRKAVAWRVLDGAIGSMVLFLAAVQLR
;
A
#
# COMPACT_ATOMS: atom_id res chain seq x y z
N MET A 1 20.64 14.27 18.09
CA MET A 1 19.94 13.63 16.96
C MET A 1 20.93 13.53 15.81
N ASN A 2 21.30 12.33 15.35
CA ASN A 2 22.19 12.18 14.21
C ASN A 2 21.41 12.49 12.92
N TRP A 3 21.49 13.75 12.46
CA TRP A 3 20.75 14.25 11.29
C TRP A 3 21.08 13.48 10.00
N LEU A 4 22.31 12.95 9.89
CA LEU A 4 22.74 12.11 8.76
C LEU A 4 21.95 10.80 8.71
N ALA A 5 21.88 10.06 9.82
CA ALA A 5 21.13 8.81 9.90
C ALA A 5 19.63 9.02 9.66
N PHE A 6 19.07 10.14 10.14
CA PHE A 6 17.70 10.54 9.83
C PHE A 6 17.49 10.72 8.32
N SER A 7 18.40 11.44 7.66
CA SER A 7 18.30 11.68 6.21
C SER A 7 18.47 10.39 5.38
N HIS A 8 19.32 9.46 5.81
CA HIS A 8 19.45 8.14 5.19
C HIS A 8 18.15 7.34 5.28
N GLY A 9 17.54 7.27 6.46
CA GLY A 9 16.27 6.56 6.67
C GLY A 9 15.14 7.19 5.87
N ALA A 10 15.09 8.52 5.85
CA ALA A 10 14.13 9.28 5.06
C ALA A 10 14.29 9.03 3.55
N ALA A 11 15.51 9.10 3.02
CA ALA A 11 15.80 8.89 1.61
C ALA A 11 15.51 7.46 1.16
N LEU A 12 15.93 6.47 1.95
CA LEU A 12 15.66 5.06 1.65
C LEU A 12 14.17 4.77 1.65
N CYS A 13 13.45 5.17 2.71
CA CYS A 13 12.02 5.00 2.80
C CYS A 13 11.28 5.72 1.65
N GLY A 14 11.70 6.94 1.32
CA GLY A 14 11.17 7.69 0.17
C GLY A 14 11.34 6.93 -1.15
N SER A 15 12.53 6.40 -1.42
CA SER A 15 12.79 5.65 -2.66
C SER A 15 11.92 4.40 -2.80
N LEU A 16 11.69 3.68 -1.70
CA LEU A 16 10.89 2.44 -1.69
C LEU A 16 9.40 2.74 -1.78
N ILE A 17 8.90 3.72 -1.01
CA ILE A 17 7.48 4.08 -0.96
C ILE A 17 7.03 4.79 -2.24
N VAL A 18 7.90 5.54 -2.91
CA VAL A 18 7.58 6.20 -4.20
C VAL A 18 7.27 5.18 -5.29
N THR A 19 7.85 3.98 -5.22
CA THR A 19 7.55 2.91 -6.17
C THR A 19 6.05 2.59 -6.10
N ILE A 20 5.33 2.87 -7.19
CA ILE A 20 3.88 2.74 -7.20
C ILE A 20 3.52 1.24 -7.17
N GLY A 21 3.17 0.75 -6.00
CA GLY A 21 2.65 -0.61 -5.78
C GLY A 21 1.12 -0.67 -5.71
N ALA A 22 0.59 -1.89 -5.52
CA ALA A 22 -0.84 -2.15 -5.38
C ALA A 22 -1.48 -1.36 -4.21
N GLN A 23 -0.77 -1.23 -3.08
CA GLN A 23 -1.21 -0.47 -1.91
C GLN A 23 -1.36 1.02 -2.24
N ASN A 24 -0.34 1.65 -2.84
CA ASN A 24 -0.39 3.06 -3.24
C ASN A 24 -1.53 3.34 -4.22
N ALA A 25 -1.76 2.45 -5.18
CA ALA A 25 -2.85 2.61 -6.13
C ALA A 25 -4.24 2.44 -5.48
N PHE A 26 -4.38 1.54 -4.49
CA PHE A 26 -5.60 1.41 -3.70
C PHE A 26 -5.86 2.65 -2.84
N VAL A 27 -4.85 3.19 -2.15
CA VAL A 27 -4.96 4.43 -1.37
C VAL A 27 -5.34 5.60 -2.27
N LEU A 28 -4.74 5.72 -3.46
CA LEU A 28 -5.07 6.73 -4.46
C LEU A 28 -6.55 6.62 -4.90
N ARG A 29 -7.00 5.41 -5.21
CA ARG A 29 -8.39 5.13 -5.62
C ARG A 29 -9.37 5.57 -4.53
N GLN A 30 -9.13 5.19 -3.28
CA GLN A 30 -9.99 5.57 -2.16
C GLN A 30 -9.92 7.07 -1.85
N GLY A 31 -8.74 7.68 -2.01
CA GLY A 31 -8.52 9.12 -1.95
C GLY A 31 -9.36 9.90 -2.96
N ILE A 32 -9.44 9.41 -4.20
CA ILE A 32 -10.30 9.97 -5.26
C ILE A 32 -11.78 9.81 -4.90
N MET A 33 -12.19 8.63 -4.40
CA MET A 33 -13.58 8.37 -3.97
C MET A 33 -13.97 9.15 -2.69
N ARG A 34 -13.01 9.77 -2.01
CA ARG A 34 -13.18 10.42 -0.70
C ARG A 34 -13.79 9.50 0.36
N ALA A 35 -13.66 8.18 0.19
CA ALA A 35 -14.24 7.18 1.08
C ALA A 35 -13.19 6.76 2.11
N HIS A 36 -13.46 7.05 3.39
CA HIS A 36 -12.66 6.60 4.53
C HIS A 36 -11.13 6.87 4.46
N VAL A 37 -10.71 7.89 3.72
CA VAL A 37 -9.29 8.25 3.49
C VAL A 37 -8.50 8.35 4.80
N GLY A 38 -9.04 9.03 5.81
CA GLY A 38 -8.38 9.17 7.11
C GLY A 38 -8.11 7.82 7.80
N LYS A 39 -9.03 6.86 7.69
CA LYS A 39 -8.85 5.52 8.28
C LYS A 39 -7.78 4.73 7.53
N ILE A 40 -7.78 4.81 6.19
CA ILE A 40 -6.80 4.11 5.36
C ILE A 40 -5.41 4.67 5.61
N VAL A 41 -5.25 5.99 5.58
CA VAL A 41 -3.96 6.65 5.82
C VAL A 41 -3.44 6.34 7.21
N LEU A 42 -4.30 6.39 8.23
CA LEU A 42 -3.91 6.01 9.59
C LEU A 42 -3.46 4.55 9.66
N LEU A 43 -4.20 3.63 9.03
CA LEU A 43 -3.88 2.21 9.07
C LEU A 43 -2.58 1.90 8.34
N CYS A 44 -2.35 2.50 7.16
CA CYS A 44 -1.09 2.37 6.43
C CYS A 44 0.07 2.96 7.22
N ALA A 45 -0.06 4.18 7.74
CA ALA A 45 0.98 4.81 8.54
C ALA A 45 1.34 4.00 9.78
N VAL A 46 0.34 3.52 10.54
CA VAL A 46 0.56 2.70 11.74
C VAL A 46 1.21 1.36 11.37
N SER A 47 0.74 0.70 10.31
CA SER A 47 1.32 -0.57 9.86
C SER A 47 2.78 -0.40 9.41
N ASP A 48 3.07 0.63 8.63
CA ASP A 48 4.44 0.97 8.21
C ASP A 48 5.33 1.29 9.41
N MET A 49 4.84 2.03 10.40
CA MET A 49 5.61 2.31 11.63
C MET A 49 5.94 1.03 12.38
N ILE A 50 5.00 0.09 12.49
CA ILE A 50 5.23 -1.21 13.13
C ILE A 50 6.27 -2.01 12.33
N LEU A 51 6.13 -2.08 11.00
CA LEU A 51 7.04 -2.83 10.13
C LEU A 51 8.46 -2.24 10.11
N ILE A 52 8.59 -0.91 9.99
CA ILE A 52 9.88 -0.21 10.04
C ILE A 52 10.53 -0.40 11.42
N GLY A 53 9.75 -0.24 12.50
CA GLY A 53 10.24 -0.44 13.87
C GLY A 53 10.73 -1.87 14.10
N ALA A 54 9.96 -2.87 13.66
CA ALA A 54 10.34 -4.27 13.73
C ALA A 54 11.58 -4.56 12.88
N GLY A 55 11.63 -4.05 11.63
CA GLY A 55 12.76 -4.25 10.71
C GLY A 55 14.07 -3.71 11.28
N VAL A 56 14.09 -2.45 11.74
CA VAL A 56 15.28 -1.83 12.36
C VAL A 56 15.60 -2.46 13.71
N GLY A 57 14.59 -2.94 14.44
CA GLY A 57 14.74 -3.67 15.70
C GLY A 57 15.29 -5.10 15.58
N GLY A 58 15.59 -5.58 14.37
CA GLY A 58 16.21 -6.89 14.15
C GLY A 58 15.25 -8.01 13.74
N ALA A 59 13.99 -7.69 13.37
CA ALA A 59 13.08 -8.67 12.79
C ALA A 59 13.59 -9.25 11.46
N SER A 60 14.53 -8.58 10.79
CA SER A 60 15.26 -9.08 9.62
C SER A 60 15.89 -10.47 9.87
N VAL A 61 16.46 -10.68 11.05
CA VAL A 61 17.07 -11.97 11.45
C VAL A 61 16.01 -13.04 11.69
N LEU A 62 14.83 -12.65 12.18
CA LEU A 62 13.72 -13.58 12.44
C LEU A 62 13.12 -14.11 11.13
N VAL A 63 13.07 -13.28 10.10
CA VAL A 63 12.59 -13.62 8.75
C VAL A 63 13.52 -14.63 8.08
N GLU A 64 14.84 -14.46 8.21
CA GLU A 64 15.84 -15.44 7.75
C GLU A 64 15.71 -16.79 8.48
N ARG A 65 15.31 -16.75 9.76
CA ARG A 65 15.17 -17.96 10.59
C ARG A 65 13.87 -18.73 10.39
N TYR A 66 12.80 -18.05 9.98
CA TYR A 66 11.47 -18.65 9.74
C TYR A 66 10.98 -18.44 8.29
N PRO A 67 11.71 -18.96 7.28
CA PRO A 67 11.33 -18.79 5.88
C PRO A 67 9.95 -19.38 5.58
N THR A 68 9.54 -20.45 6.28
CA THR A 68 8.24 -21.10 6.09
C THR A 68 7.06 -20.18 6.43
N PHE A 69 7.21 -19.30 7.42
CA PHE A 69 6.18 -18.32 7.78
C PHE A 69 6.01 -17.28 6.67
N VAL A 70 7.13 -16.78 6.14
CA VAL A 70 7.13 -15.84 5.01
C VAL A 70 6.45 -16.47 3.80
N HIS A 71 6.80 -17.72 3.44
CA HIS A 71 6.18 -18.43 2.32
C HIS A 71 4.67 -18.66 2.53
N ALA A 72 4.23 -19.01 3.73
CA ALA A 72 2.81 -19.18 4.02
C ALA A 72 2.02 -17.87 3.83
N VAL A 73 2.55 -16.75 4.34
CA VAL A 73 1.97 -15.42 4.13
C VAL A 73 2.01 -15.04 2.64
N LEU A 74 3.08 -15.41 1.92
CA LEU A 74 3.24 -15.21 0.48
C LEU A 74 2.10 -15.89 -0.29
N TYR A 75 1.86 -17.18 -0.08
CA TYR A 75 0.80 -17.92 -0.80
C TYR A 75 -0.60 -17.40 -0.49
N VAL A 76 -0.89 -17.09 0.78
CA VAL A 76 -2.19 -16.51 1.18
C VAL A 76 -2.36 -15.11 0.58
N GLY A 77 -1.29 -14.32 0.57
CA GLY A 77 -1.20 -13.00 -0.04
C GLY A 77 -1.45 -13.00 -1.53
N LEU A 78 -0.80 -13.92 -2.22
CA LEU A 78 -0.86 -14.09 -3.65
C LEU A 78 -2.27 -14.56 -4.09
N ALA A 79 -2.88 -15.47 -3.34
CA ALA A 79 -4.28 -15.87 -3.55
C ALA A 79 -5.24 -14.69 -3.39
N TYR A 80 -5.04 -13.85 -2.37
CA TYR A 80 -5.85 -12.66 -2.15
C TYR A 80 -5.64 -11.58 -3.23
N LEU A 81 -4.39 -11.28 -3.58
CA LEU A 81 -4.06 -10.31 -4.64
C LEU A 81 -4.62 -10.77 -5.98
N ALA A 82 -4.47 -12.06 -6.33
CA ALA A 82 -5.05 -12.62 -7.55
C ALA A 82 -6.58 -12.48 -7.55
N TRP A 83 -7.25 -12.83 -6.45
CA TRP A 83 -8.70 -12.64 -6.31
C TRP A 83 -9.10 -11.17 -6.45
N PHE A 84 -8.38 -10.25 -5.81
CA PHE A 84 -8.62 -8.82 -5.90
C PHE A 84 -8.41 -8.30 -7.33
N GLY A 85 -7.28 -8.63 -7.96
CA GLY A 85 -6.92 -8.23 -9.31
C GLY A 85 -7.95 -8.72 -10.33
N ILE A 86 -8.36 -9.98 -10.23
CA ILE A 86 -9.45 -10.56 -11.05
C ILE A 86 -10.75 -9.80 -10.82
N ASN A 87 -11.11 -9.46 -9.57
CA ASN A 87 -12.31 -8.69 -9.29
C ASN A 87 -12.23 -7.23 -9.76
N ALA A 88 -11.05 -6.62 -9.78
CA ALA A 88 -10.83 -5.29 -10.34
C ALA A 88 -10.97 -5.30 -11.87
N LEU A 89 -10.35 -6.29 -12.54
CA LEU A 89 -10.49 -6.51 -13.98
C LEU A 89 -11.94 -6.84 -14.37
N ARG A 90 -12.64 -7.69 -13.61
CA ARG A 90 -14.07 -7.98 -13.84
C ARG A 90 -14.93 -6.73 -13.75
N ARG A 91 -14.64 -5.80 -12.83
CA ARG A 91 -15.32 -4.48 -12.77
C ARG A 91 -14.98 -3.59 -13.97
N ALA A 92 -13.76 -3.66 -14.48
CA ALA A 92 -13.37 -2.94 -15.69
C ALA A 92 -14.03 -3.49 -16.97
N PHE A 93 -14.34 -4.79 -17.01
CA PHE A 93 -14.91 -5.48 -18.19
C PHE A 93 -16.43 -5.69 -18.16
N LYS A 94 -17.09 -5.81 -17.00
CA LYS A 94 -18.55 -5.94 -16.88
C LYS A 94 -19.15 -4.77 -16.06
N PRO A 95 -19.66 -3.71 -16.72
CA PRO A 95 -20.36 -2.61 -16.06
C PRO A 95 -21.83 -3.01 -15.78
N GLY A 96 -22.06 -4.04 -14.96
CA GLY A 96 -23.42 -4.53 -14.66
C GLY A 96 -24.24 -3.66 -13.70
N HIS A 97 -23.65 -2.65 -13.04
CA HIS A 97 -24.35 -1.81 -12.05
C HIS A 97 -23.93 -0.33 -12.08
N ALA A 98 -23.32 0.12 -13.18
CA ALA A 98 -22.95 1.52 -13.35
C ALA A 98 -23.30 1.99 -14.75
N THR A 99 -24.49 1.64 -15.22
CA THR A 99 -25.25 2.62 -16.01
C THR A 99 -25.51 3.79 -15.07
N LEU A 100 -24.66 4.81 -15.20
CA LEU A 100 -24.99 6.18 -14.84
C LEU A 100 -26.33 6.48 -15.52
N ASP A 101 -27.42 6.26 -14.80
CA ASP A 101 -28.70 6.84 -15.18
C ASP A 101 -28.54 8.35 -14.98
N VAL A 102 -28.65 9.09 -16.07
CA VAL A 102 -28.63 10.56 -16.12
C VAL A 102 -29.99 11.11 -15.61
N ARG A 103 -30.62 10.40 -14.68
CA ARG A 103 -31.85 10.79 -14.01
C ARG A 103 -31.64 10.77 -12.51
N GLY A 104 -31.27 11.95 -12.00
CA GLY A 104 -32.05 12.57 -10.93
C GLY A 104 -31.92 12.06 -9.51
N ASP A 105 -31.41 10.85 -9.24
CA ASP A 105 -31.27 10.36 -7.88
C ASP A 105 -29.90 9.76 -7.65
N ALA A 106 -29.12 10.42 -6.79
CA ALA A 106 -27.77 10.04 -6.40
C ALA A 106 -27.79 8.71 -5.64
N VAL A 107 -27.79 7.59 -6.38
CA VAL A 107 -27.44 6.29 -5.82
C VAL A 107 -25.94 6.31 -5.54
N ALA A 108 -25.60 6.61 -4.29
CA ALA A 108 -24.27 6.44 -3.76
C ALA A 108 -23.76 5.03 -4.13
N PRO A 109 -22.50 4.88 -4.60
CA PRO A 109 -21.93 3.55 -4.84
C PRO A 109 -22.13 2.71 -3.58
N PRO A 110 -22.42 1.39 -3.70
CA PRO A 110 -22.78 0.55 -2.57
C PRO A 110 -21.75 0.79 -1.48
N SER A 111 -22.21 1.24 -0.32
CA SER A 111 -21.36 1.61 0.81
C SER A 111 -20.42 0.44 1.08
N GLN A 112 -19.19 0.53 0.58
CA GLN A 112 -18.15 -0.42 0.94
C GLN A 112 -17.97 -0.19 2.43
N GLY A 113 -18.53 -1.10 3.23
CA GLY A 113 -18.51 -0.95 4.68
C GLY A 113 -17.08 -0.69 5.12
N ALA A 114 -16.88 0.23 6.07
CA ALA A 114 -15.55 0.60 6.53
C ALA A 114 -14.67 -0.62 6.86
N LEU A 115 -15.29 -1.72 7.32
CA LEU A 115 -14.67 -3.03 7.53
C LEU A 115 -14.04 -3.66 6.27
N SER A 116 -14.72 -3.64 5.12
CA SER A 116 -14.17 -4.26 3.90
C SER A 116 -12.97 -3.47 3.37
N ILE A 117 -13.02 -2.13 3.46
CA ILE A 117 -11.90 -1.26 3.11
C ILE A 117 -10.72 -1.43 4.07
N VAL A 118 -10.98 -1.55 5.36
CA VAL A 118 -9.94 -1.82 6.37
C VAL A 118 -9.30 -3.19 6.13
N LEU A 119 -10.11 -4.24 5.91
CA LEU A 119 -9.62 -5.58 5.59
C LEU A 119 -8.81 -5.61 4.29
N MET A 120 -9.26 -4.87 3.26
CA MET A 120 -8.49 -4.70 2.01
C MET A 120 -7.16 -4.01 2.26
N THR A 121 -7.16 -2.93 3.03
CA THR A 121 -5.94 -2.16 3.34
C THR A 121 -4.96 -3.02 4.13
N LEU A 122 -5.44 -3.76 5.13
CA LEU A 122 -4.63 -4.72 5.89
C LEU A 122 -4.09 -5.81 4.98
N ALA A 123 -4.90 -6.37 4.09
CA ALA A 123 -4.44 -7.39 3.16
C ALA A 123 -3.40 -6.83 2.18
N PHE A 124 -3.57 -5.62 1.67
CA PHE A 124 -2.55 -4.99 0.81
C PHE A 124 -1.24 -4.70 1.54
N THR A 125 -1.29 -4.44 2.84
CA THR A 125 -0.10 -4.10 3.63
C THR A 125 0.59 -5.37 4.13
N TRP A 126 -0.15 -6.27 4.80
CA TRP A 126 0.40 -7.45 5.47
C TRP A 126 0.49 -8.70 4.59
N LEU A 127 -0.42 -8.85 3.64
CA LEU A 127 -0.41 -9.99 2.71
C LEU A 127 0.48 -9.70 1.48
N ASN A 128 1.13 -8.54 1.42
CA ASN A 128 2.08 -8.24 0.36
C ASN A 128 3.48 -8.71 0.75
N PRO A 129 4.03 -9.76 0.13
CA PRO A 129 5.34 -10.27 0.51
C PRO A 129 6.47 -9.29 0.20
N HIS A 130 6.26 -8.37 -0.75
CA HIS A 130 7.21 -7.32 -1.07
C HIS A 130 7.41 -6.37 0.11
N VAL A 131 6.40 -6.17 0.96
CA VAL A 131 6.53 -5.30 2.14
C VAL A 131 7.63 -5.81 3.06
N TYR A 132 7.75 -7.13 3.22
CA TYR A 132 8.74 -7.74 4.10
C TYR A 132 10.14 -7.67 3.51
N LEU A 133 10.27 -7.82 2.18
CA LEU A 133 11.54 -7.60 1.50
C LEU A 133 12.00 -6.15 1.66
N ASP A 134 11.09 -5.18 1.50
CA ASP A 134 11.42 -3.77 1.60
C ASP A 134 11.72 -3.33 3.04
N THR A 135 10.86 -3.70 3.99
CA THR A 135 10.98 -3.23 5.38
C THR A 135 11.95 -4.04 6.22
N PHE A 136 11.96 -5.37 6.09
CA PHE A 136 12.83 -6.21 6.91
C PHE A 136 14.20 -6.38 6.26
N LEU A 137 14.26 -6.68 4.95
CA LEU A 137 15.54 -6.88 4.28
C LEU A 137 16.21 -5.54 3.94
N LEU A 138 15.58 -4.63 3.19
CA LEU A 138 16.26 -3.39 2.78
C LEU A 138 16.38 -2.37 3.91
N ILE A 139 15.27 -1.94 4.50
CA ILE A 139 15.27 -0.93 5.59
C ILE A 139 15.90 -1.50 6.86
N GLY A 140 15.62 -2.77 7.20
CA GLY A 140 16.19 -3.42 8.38
C GLY A 140 17.70 -3.60 8.31
N THR A 141 18.25 -4.09 7.19
CA THR A 141 19.72 -4.24 7.06
C THR A 141 20.43 -2.89 6.94
N ALA A 142 19.82 -1.90 6.26
CA ALA A 142 20.36 -0.54 6.21
C ALA A 142 20.36 0.11 7.61
N GLY A 143 19.28 -0.04 8.37
CA GLY A 143 19.20 0.44 9.75
C GLY A 143 20.16 -0.27 10.70
N ALA A 144 20.46 -1.55 10.47
CA ALA A 144 21.43 -2.30 11.28
C ALA A 144 22.89 -1.83 11.06
N ARG A 145 23.21 -1.30 9.87
CA ARG A 145 24.53 -0.71 9.54
C ARG A 145 24.79 0.62 10.23
N GLU A 146 23.75 1.31 10.67
CA GLU A 146 23.88 2.55 11.42
C GLU A 146 24.36 2.27 12.86
N PRO A 147 25.17 3.17 13.45
CA PRO A 147 25.63 3.05 14.84
C PRO A 147 24.47 2.87 15.83
N GLU A 148 24.67 2.16 16.94
CA GLU A 148 23.58 1.83 17.89
C GLU A 148 22.78 3.05 18.38
N GLY A 149 23.43 4.20 18.60
CA GLY A 149 22.77 5.46 18.97
C GLY A 149 22.07 6.20 17.81
N ALA A 150 22.28 5.78 16.56
CA ALA A 150 21.76 6.42 15.35
C ALA A 150 20.57 5.66 14.72
N ARG A 151 20.38 4.37 15.04
CA ARG A 151 19.31 3.53 14.49
C ARG A 151 17.91 4.08 14.74
N LEU A 152 17.68 4.65 15.93
CA LEU A 152 16.41 5.28 16.28
C LEU A 152 16.14 6.52 15.41
N ALA A 153 17.17 7.33 15.15
CA ALA A 153 17.05 8.50 14.27
C ALA A 153 16.77 8.10 12.81
N PHE A 154 17.38 7.00 12.33
CA PHE A 154 17.10 6.41 11.04
C PHE A 154 15.64 5.92 10.93
N ALA A 155 15.16 5.17 11.92
CA ALA A 155 13.78 4.67 11.95
C ALA A 155 12.76 5.82 11.99
N ILE A 156 12.99 6.84 12.81
CA ILE A 156 12.13 8.03 12.89
C ILE A 156 12.09 8.77 11.55
N GLY A 157 13.23 8.88 10.85
CA GLY A 157 13.30 9.47 9.51
C GLY A 157 12.42 8.72 8.50
N ALA A 158 12.55 7.39 8.47
CA ALA A 158 11.73 6.54 7.60
C ALA A 158 10.23 6.65 7.93
N MET A 159 9.85 6.57 9.21
CA MET A 159 8.46 6.69 9.66
C MET A 159 7.86 8.05 9.30
N THR A 160 8.62 9.13 9.47
CA THR A 160 8.15 10.49 9.13
C THR A 160 7.84 10.60 7.64
N VAL A 161 8.71 10.06 6.78
CA VAL A 161 8.50 10.07 5.32
C VAL A 161 7.27 9.24 4.94
N SER A 162 7.09 8.05 5.52
CA SER A 162 5.88 7.23 5.27
C SER A 162 4.59 7.99 5.64
N VAL A 163 4.55 8.62 6.81
CA VAL A 163 3.39 9.43 7.25
C VAL A 163 3.12 10.59 6.29
N VAL A 164 4.14 11.37 5.96
CA VAL A 164 4.02 12.51 5.03
C VAL A 164 3.57 12.03 3.66
N TRP A 165 4.09 10.91 3.17
CA TRP A 165 3.72 10.33 1.90
C TRP A 165 2.25 9.90 1.86
N PHE A 166 1.79 9.10 2.84
CA PHE A 166 0.40 8.63 2.83
C PHE A 166 -0.60 9.76 3.06
N LEU A 167 -0.26 10.78 3.87
CA LEU A 167 -1.06 12.00 3.98
C LEU A 167 -1.10 12.72 2.63
N GLY A 168 0.05 12.92 1.99
CA GLY A 168 0.16 13.57 0.68
C GLY A 168 -0.61 12.83 -0.41
N LEU A 169 -0.49 11.51 -0.47
CA LEU A 169 -1.15 10.69 -1.48
C LEU A 169 -2.64 10.55 -1.21
N GLY A 170 -3.05 10.23 0.02
CA GLY A 170 -4.45 10.07 0.40
C GLY A 170 -5.25 11.37 0.28
N TYR A 171 -4.75 12.48 0.82
CA TYR A 171 -5.44 13.78 0.73
C TYR A 171 -5.17 14.50 -0.58
N GLY A 172 -3.99 14.34 -1.19
CA GLY A 172 -3.64 14.94 -2.48
C GLY A 172 -4.38 14.30 -3.66
N ALA A 173 -4.79 13.02 -3.54
CA ALA A 173 -5.66 12.34 -4.49
C ALA A 173 -6.94 13.13 -4.83
N ARG A 174 -7.42 13.98 -3.90
CA ARG A 174 -8.58 14.86 -4.12
C ARG A 174 -8.40 15.82 -5.29
N LEU A 175 -7.17 16.19 -5.62
CA LEU A 175 -6.84 17.08 -6.73
C LEU A 175 -7.02 16.39 -8.08
N LEU A 176 -6.94 15.07 -8.11
CA LEU A 176 -7.17 14.24 -9.30
C LEU A 176 -8.65 13.88 -9.50
N ALA A 177 -9.48 14.05 -8.47
CA ALA A 177 -10.93 13.83 -8.53
C ALA A 177 -11.63 14.50 -9.75
N PRO A 178 -11.34 15.75 -10.16
CA PRO A 178 -11.96 16.35 -11.34
C PRO A 178 -11.66 15.61 -12.66
N TRP A 179 -10.51 14.93 -12.77
CA TRP A 179 -10.15 14.15 -13.96
C TRP A 179 -10.89 12.81 -14.02
N PHE A 180 -11.30 12.29 -12.86
CA PHE A 180 -12.07 11.04 -12.72
C PHE A 180 -13.58 11.19 -12.93
N ARG A 181 -14.05 12.34 -13.45
CA ARG A 181 -15.45 12.51 -13.88
C ARG A 181 -15.81 11.66 -15.10
N LYS A 182 -14.81 11.22 -15.89
CA LYS A 182 -15.02 10.37 -17.08
C LYS A 182 -14.90 8.89 -16.69
N ALA A 183 -15.87 8.07 -17.10
CA ALA A 183 -15.87 6.62 -16.88
C ALA A 183 -14.62 5.92 -17.46
N VAL A 184 -14.01 6.49 -18.51
CA VAL A 184 -12.76 5.99 -19.09
C VAL A 184 -11.57 6.10 -18.12
N ALA A 185 -11.47 7.18 -17.33
CA ALA A 185 -10.39 7.34 -16.36
C ALA A 185 -10.46 6.26 -15.25
N TRP A 186 -11.69 5.94 -14.80
CA TRP A 186 -11.93 4.82 -13.88
C TRP A 186 -11.53 3.48 -14.49
N ARG A 187 -11.86 3.24 -15.76
CA ARG A 187 -11.50 2.00 -16.46
C ARG A 187 -10.00 1.84 -16.63
N VAL A 188 -9.29 2.91 -16.95
CA VAL A 188 -7.82 2.89 -17.07
C VAL A 188 -7.18 2.64 -15.72
N LEU A 189 -7.66 3.29 -14.64
CA LEU A 189 -7.12 3.07 -13.31
C LEU A 189 -7.39 1.64 -12.80
N ASP A 190 -8.65 1.18 -12.84
CA ASP A 190 -8.99 -0.17 -12.38
C ASP A 190 -8.32 -1.24 -13.25
N GLY A 191 -8.15 -0.98 -14.55
CA GLY A 191 -7.38 -1.80 -15.48
C GLY A 191 -5.89 -1.85 -15.13
N ALA A 192 -5.25 -0.71 -14.88
CA ALA A 192 -3.85 -0.61 -14.50
C ALA A 192 -3.56 -1.25 -13.13
N ILE A 193 -4.45 -1.05 -12.15
CA ILE A 193 -4.37 -1.70 -10.83
C ILE A 193 -4.49 -3.22 -11.00
N GLY A 194 -5.52 -3.67 -11.71
CA GLY A 194 -5.76 -5.09 -11.94
C GLY A 194 -4.61 -5.77 -12.69
N SER A 195 -4.10 -5.13 -13.75
CA SER A 195 -2.95 -5.65 -14.50
C SER A 195 -1.67 -5.66 -13.67
N MET A 196 -1.41 -4.60 -12.90
CA MET A 196 -0.21 -4.52 -12.06
C MET A 196 -0.26 -5.55 -10.93
N VAL A 197 -1.39 -5.71 -10.26
CA VAL A 197 -1.58 -6.71 -9.20
C VAL A 197 -1.42 -8.13 -9.76
N LEU A 198 -2.00 -8.42 -10.92
CA LEU A 198 -1.83 -9.74 -11.56
C LEU A 198 -0.40 -9.97 -12.05
N PHE A 199 0.26 -8.95 -12.59
CA PHE A 199 1.66 -9.04 -12.99
C PHE A 199 2.56 -9.32 -11.79
N LEU A 200 2.36 -8.60 -10.68
CA LEU A 200 3.10 -8.84 -9.43
C LEU A 200 2.83 -10.24 -8.88
N ALA A 201 1.59 -10.70 -8.88
CA ALA A 201 1.23 -12.05 -8.46
C ALA A 201 1.89 -13.12 -9.36
N ALA A 202 1.93 -12.90 -10.68
CA ALA A 202 2.57 -13.81 -11.63
C ALA A 202 4.09 -13.84 -11.50
N VAL A 203 4.73 -12.69 -11.24
CA VAL A 203 6.18 -12.59 -11.01
C VAL A 203 6.55 -13.26 -9.68
N GLN A 204 5.73 -13.12 -8.63
CA GLN A 204 5.97 -13.77 -7.33
C GLN A 204 5.74 -15.29 -7.33
N LEU A 205 5.07 -15.82 -8.36
CA LEU A 205 4.85 -17.26 -8.56
C LEU A 205 6.05 -17.98 -9.23
N ARG A 206 7.02 -17.22 -9.77
CA ARG A 206 8.25 -17.74 -10.40
C ARG A 206 9.41 -17.72 -9.42
#